data_AF-A0A222FC99-F1
#
_entry.id   AF-A0A222FC99-F1
#
_cell.length_a   1.000
_cell.length_b   1.000
_cell.length_c   1.000
_cell.angle_alpha   90.00
_cell.angle_beta   90.00
_cell.angle_gamma   90.00
#
_symmetry.space_group_name_H-M   'P 1'
#
loop_
_entity.id
_entity.type
_entity.pdbx_description
1 polymer ?
#
loop_
_entity_poly.entity_id
_entity_poly.type
_entity_poly.pdbx_seq_one_letter_code
_entity_poly.pdbx_strand_id
1 'polypeptide(L)'
;MEAKQLSDLVGKAMTPVCRKRGFASVDIIASWADIVGERYGTRVQPDRLNWPRQPDRSDPETPPEPATLVVHTDGATALMLSHDSAQVIERINTFYGWRAIGRIKILQKPVQVKRPAPKKALRALTQTEEKRLEQNLEGVENDRLRQALKKLGAQVIARNTDKAA
;
A
#
# COMPACT_ATOMS: atom_id res chain seq x y z
N MET A 1 -5.54 31.11 -20.76
CA MET A 1 -4.76 29.87 -20.88
C MET A 1 -5.09 29.06 -19.63
N GLU A 2 -6.12 28.21 -19.69
CA GLU A 2 -6.63 27.48 -18.52
C GLU A 2 -5.61 26.46 -18.01
N ALA A 3 -5.34 26.49 -16.71
CA ALA A 3 -4.52 25.50 -16.02
C ALA A 3 -5.28 24.17 -15.95
N LYS A 4 -5.05 23.30 -16.94
CA LYS A 4 -5.53 21.92 -16.89
C LYS A 4 -4.83 21.19 -15.74
N GLN A 5 -5.60 20.60 -14.83
CA GLN A 5 -5.04 19.77 -13.77
C GLN A 5 -4.26 18.61 -14.38
N LEU A 6 -3.11 18.28 -13.80
CA LEU A 6 -2.27 17.16 -14.25
C LEU A 6 -3.08 15.85 -14.31
N SER A 7 -4.06 15.70 -13.44
CA SER A 7 -5.07 14.63 -13.38
C SER A 7 -5.78 14.42 -14.74
N ASP A 8 -6.17 15.48 -15.42
CA ASP A 8 -6.94 15.43 -16.68
C ASP A 8 -6.06 15.07 -17.88
N LEU A 9 -4.77 15.41 -17.83
CA LEU A 9 -3.81 15.11 -18.89
C LEU A 9 -3.28 13.68 -18.79
N VAL A 10 -3.09 13.16 -17.57
CA VAL A 10 -2.65 11.77 -17.34
C VAL A 10 -3.75 10.77 -17.71
N GLY A 11 -5.02 11.11 -17.48
CA GLY A 11 -6.15 10.22 -17.77
C GLY A 11 -6.34 9.88 -19.26
N LYS A 12 -6.09 10.84 -20.16
CA LYS A 12 -6.27 10.68 -21.62
C LYS A 12 -5.06 10.04 -22.34
N ALA A 13 -3.88 10.03 -21.72
CA ALA A 13 -2.65 9.52 -22.32
C ALA A 13 -2.23 8.12 -21.84
N MET A 14 -2.92 7.55 -20.84
CA MET A 14 -2.56 6.23 -20.29
C MET A 14 -3.56 5.13 -20.67
N THR A 15 -3.06 4.10 -21.36
CA THR A 15 -3.74 2.81 -21.54
C THR A 15 -4.10 2.21 -20.17
N PRO A 16 -5.23 1.50 -20.00
CA PRO A 16 -5.61 0.87 -18.72
C PRO A 16 -4.51 -0.01 -18.09
N VAL A 17 -3.65 -0.62 -18.92
CA VAL A 17 -2.46 -1.36 -18.46
C VAL A 17 -1.39 -0.42 -17.87
N CYS A 18 -1.10 0.70 -18.53
CA CYS A 18 -0.20 1.74 -18.01
C CYS A 18 -0.71 2.33 -16.69
N ARG A 19 -2.03 2.48 -16.58
CA ARG A 19 -2.70 2.90 -15.35
C ARG A 19 -2.47 1.89 -14.22
N LYS A 20 -2.74 0.61 -14.44
CA LYS A 20 -2.49 -0.47 -13.45
C LYS A 20 -1.02 -0.57 -13.04
N ARG A 21 -0.07 -0.46 -14.00
CA ARG A 21 1.38 -0.51 -13.74
C ARG A 21 1.89 0.73 -12.98
N GLY A 22 1.35 1.90 -13.29
CA GLY A 22 1.69 3.15 -12.61
C GLY A 22 1.20 3.17 -11.17
N PHE A 23 -0.06 2.78 -10.92
CA PHE A 23 -0.62 2.70 -9.57
C PHE A 23 0.09 1.64 -8.72
N ALA A 24 0.37 0.45 -9.27
CA ALA A 24 1.13 -0.58 -8.55
C ALA A 24 2.49 -0.08 -8.05
N SER A 25 3.16 0.80 -8.80
CA SER A 25 4.45 1.37 -8.37
C SER A 25 4.33 2.33 -7.19
N VAL A 26 3.20 3.03 -7.05
CA VAL A 26 2.94 3.95 -5.91
C VAL A 26 2.43 3.16 -4.70
N ASP A 27 1.50 2.22 -4.93
CA ASP A 27 0.88 1.41 -3.88
C ASP A 27 1.91 0.55 -3.15
N ILE A 28 2.88 -0.03 -3.87
CA ILE A 28 3.90 -0.90 -3.25
C ILE A 28 4.79 -0.12 -2.29
N ILE A 29 5.08 1.16 -2.60
CA ILE A 29 5.89 2.03 -1.76
C ILE A 29 5.09 2.45 -0.53
N ALA A 30 3.81 2.80 -0.72
CA ALA A 30 2.93 3.26 0.34
C ALA A 30 2.61 2.16 1.38
N SER A 31 2.39 0.93 0.93
CA SER A 31 1.97 -0.20 1.77
C SER A 31 3.07 -1.24 1.99
N TRP A 32 4.34 -0.92 1.70
CA TRP A 32 5.44 -1.89 1.77
C TRP A 32 5.50 -2.64 3.10
N ALA A 33 5.54 -1.90 4.21
CA ALA A 33 5.67 -2.48 5.55
C ALA A 33 4.50 -3.41 5.92
N ASP A 34 3.28 -3.10 5.44
CA ASP A 34 2.11 -3.95 5.67
C ASP A 34 2.18 -5.24 4.83
N ILE A 35 2.67 -5.15 3.59
CA ILE A 35 2.79 -6.28 2.67
C ILE A 35 3.86 -7.26 3.15
N VAL A 36 5.07 -6.77 3.44
CA VAL A 36 6.23 -7.64 3.77
C VAL A 36 6.37 -7.90 5.27
N GLY A 37 5.71 -7.10 6.11
CA GLY A 37 5.79 -7.17 7.56
C GLY A 37 7.05 -6.52 8.14
N GLU A 38 7.16 -6.53 9.46
CA GLU A 38 8.17 -5.78 10.22
C GLU A 38 9.61 -6.19 9.88
N ARG A 39 9.83 -7.48 9.57
CA ARG A 39 11.15 -8.05 9.25
C ARG A 39 11.85 -7.33 8.08
N TYR A 40 11.10 -6.99 7.03
CA TYR A 40 11.63 -6.36 5.83
C TYR A 40 11.16 -4.90 5.66
N GLY A 41 10.07 -4.50 6.31
CA GLY A 41 9.47 -3.18 6.14
C GLY A 41 10.37 -2.01 6.56
N THR A 42 11.32 -2.24 7.48
CA THR A 42 12.23 -1.20 7.99
C THR A 42 13.61 -1.20 7.32
N ARG A 43 14.06 -2.36 6.83
CA ARG A 43 15.43 -2.59 6.32
C ARG A 43 15.52 -2.75 4.80
N VAL A 44 14.39 -3.04 4.16
CA VAL A 44 14.28 -3.17 2.71
C VAL A 44 13.42 -2.03 2.21
N GLN A 45 13.90 -1.31 1.20
CA GLN A 45 13.14 -0.24 0.57
C GLN A 45 12.86 -0.61 -0.89
N PRO A 46 11.60 -0.60 -1.35
CA PRO A 46 11.29 -0.74 -2.77
C PRO A 46 11.79 0.51 -3.51
N ASP A 47 12.51 0.30 -4.61
CA ASP A 47 13.06 1.37 -5.44
C ASP A 47 12.18 1.61 -6.66
N ARG A 48 12.00 0.58 -7.48
CA ARG A 48 11.25 0.68 -8.74
C ARG A 48 10.75 -0.68 -9.22
N LEU A 49 9.67 -0.64 -9.99
CA LEU A 49 9.18 -1.78 -10.76
C LEU A 49 9.68 -1.68 -12.20
N ASN A 50 10.41 -2.71 -12.65
CA ASN A 50 10.81 -2.84 -14.04
C ASN A 50 9.87 -3.79 -14.76
N TRP A 51 9.01 -3.24 -15.60
CA TRP A 51 8.09 -4.02 -16.44
C TRP A 51 8.81 -4.43 -17.72
N PRO A 52 8.75 -5.70 -18.13
CA PRO A 52 9.27 -6.12 -19.44
C PRO A 52 8.49 -5.40 -20.55
N ARG A 53 9.18 -5.15 -21.68
CA ARG A 53 8.57 -4.53 -22.86
C ARG A 53 7.64 -5.54 -23.51
N GLN A 54 6.34 -5.26 -23.52
CA GLN A 54 5.40 -6.06 -24.29
C GLN A 54 5.59 -5.78 -25.79
N PRO A 55 5.64 -6.81 -26.65
CA PRO A 55 5.58 -6.60 -28.09
C PRO A 55 4.23 -5.96 -28.47
N ASP A 56 4.27 -5.05 -29.44
CA ASP A 56 3.10 -4.30 -29.97
C ASP A 56 1.94 -5.22 -30.40
N ARG A 57 2.26 -6.48 -30.74
CA ARG A 57 1.33 -7.56 -31.10
C ARG A 57 0.95 -8.50 -29.95
N SER A 58 0.93 -8.02 -28.72
CA SER A 58 0.38 -8.84 -27.63
C SER A 58 -1.13 -8.90 -27.78
N ASP A 59 -1.70 -10.10 -27.91
CA ASP A 59 -3.14 -10.32 -27.92
C ASP A 59 -3.76 -9.59 -26.70
N PRO A 60 -4.87 -8.83 -26.85
CA PRO A 60 -5.51 -8.14 -25.74
C PRO A 60 -5.96 -9.08 -24.60
N GLU A 61 -6.07 -10.38 -24.86
CA GLU A 61 -6.36 -11.41 -23.85
C GLU A 61 -5.10 -11.98 -23.15
N THR A 62 -3.90 -11.67 -23.62
CA THR A 62 -2.68 -12.17 -22.97
C THR A 62 -2.45 -11.40 -21.66
N PRO A 63 -2.37 -12.10 -20.51
CA PRO A 63 -2.11 -11.44 -19.23
C PRO A 63 -0.76 -10.72 -19.28
N PRO A 64 -0.66 -9.51 -18.71
CA PRO A 64 0.57 -8.74 -18.74
C PRO A 64 1.70 -9.50 -18.04
N GLU A 65 2.88 -9.48 -18.64
CA GLU A 65 4.06 -10.07 -18.04
C GLU A 65 4.39 -9.41 -16.68
N PRO A 66 4.82 -10.20 -15.68
CA PRO A 66 5.05 -9.72 -14.34
C PRO A 66 6.32 -8.85 -14.25
N ALA A 67 6.31 -7.85 -13.37
CA ALA A 67 7.42 -6.95 -13.15
C ALA A 67 8.58 -7.59 -12.37
N THR A 68 9.77 -7.02 -12.54
CA THR A 68 10.87 -7.20 -11.61
C THR A 68 10.87 -6.06 -10.60
N LEU A 69 10.68 -6.37 -9.32
CA LEU A 69 10.81 -5.40 -8.22
C LEU A 69 12.28 -5.22 -7.87
N VAL A 70 12.78 -4.00 -7.98
CA VAL A 70 14.12 -3.62 -7.51
C VAL A 70 14.00 -3.10 -6.08
N VAL A 71 14.82 -3.63 -5.17
CA VAL A 71 14.86 -3.24 -3.76
C VAL A 71 16.26 -2.86 -3.32
N HIS A 72 16.34 -1.94 -2.36
CA HIS A 72 17.56 -1.57 -1.67
C HIS A 72 17.59 -2.18 -0.27
N THR A 73 18.71 -2.79 0.11
CA THR A 73 18.89 -3.36 1.46
C THR A 73 20.38 -3.47 1.83
N ASP A 74 20.66 -3.62 3.13
CA ASP A 74 21.99 -3.91 3.65
C ASP A 74 22.42 -5.36 3.35
N GLY A 75 23.72 -5.65 3.43
CA GLY A 75 24.25 -6.97 3.07
C GLY A 75 23.70 -8.13 3.90
N ALA A 76 23.44 -7.92 5.20
CA ALA A 76 22.90 -8.98 6.06
C ALA A 76 21.44 -9.29 5.71
N THR A 77 20.64 -8.25 5.46
CA THR A 77 19.24 -8.40 5.05
C THR A 77 19.10 -8.93 3.63
N ALA A 78 20.05 -8.66 2.74
CA ALA A 78 20.05 -9.17 1.36
C ALA A 78 20.02 -10.69 1.28
N LEU A 79 20.78 -11.37 2.14
CA LEU A 79 20.81 -12.83 2.17
C LEU A 79 19.47 -13.42 2.62
N MET A 80 18.90 -12.87 3.70
CA MET A 80 17.59 -13.30 4.21
C MET A 80 16.49 -13.08 3.18
N LEU A 81 16.47 -11.90 2.54
CA LEU A 81 15.48 -11.58 1.51
C LEU A 81 15.64 -12.46 0.27
N SER A 82 16.86 -12.88 -0.08
CA SER A 82 17.08 -13.80 -1.20
C SER A 82 16.45 -15.16 -0.94
N HIS A 83 16.62 -15.69 0.28
CA HIS A 83 16.02 -16.94 0.72
C HIS A 83 14.48 -16.84 0.77
N ASP A 84 13.95 -15.77 1.34
CA ASP A 84 12.50 -15.58 1.52
C ASP A 84 11.82 -14.92 0.30
N SER A 85 12.55 -14.75 -0.80
CA SER A 85 12.09 -13.97 -1.97
C SER A 85 10.79 -14.49 -2.56
N ALA A 86 10.62 -15.82 -2.64
CA ALA A 86 9.40 -16.45 -3.14
C ALA A 86 8.18 -16.09 -2.27
N GLN A 87 8.33 -16.14 -0.95
CA GLN A 87 7.26 -15.80 0.00
C GLN A 87 6.90 -14.32 -0.08
N VAL A 88 7.90 -13.44 -0.23
CA VAL A 88 7.66 -11.99 -0.39
C VAL A 88 6.91 -11.72 -1.70
N ILE A 89 7.30 -12.36 -2.81
CA ILE A 89 6.62 -12.24 -4.10
C ILE A 89 5.15 -12.70 -3.97
N GLU A 90 4.90 -13.82 -3.31
CA GLU A 90 3.55 -14.33 -3.08
C GLU A 90 2.70 -13.31 -2.31
N ARG A 91 3.21 -12.78 -1.18
CA ARG A 91 2.50 -11.76 -0.39
C ARG A 91 2.17 -10.50 -1.19
N ILE A 92 3.10 -10.04 -2.02
CA ILE A 92 2.88 -8.88 -2.91
C ILE A 92 1.78 -9.20 -3.93
N ASN A 93 1.83 -10.37 -4.58
CA ASN A 93 0.83 -10.75 -5.58
C ASN A 93 -0.56 -10.97 -4.96
N THR A 94 -0.63 -11.50 -3.74
CA THR A 94 -1.87 -11.62 -2.97
C THR A 94 -2.46 -10.24 -2.63
N PHE A 95 -1.60 -9.27 -2.25
CA PHE A 95 -2.04 -7.89 -2.02
C PHE A 95 -2.65 -7.25 -3.28
N TYR A 96 -2.06 -7.51 -4.45
CA TYR A 96 -2.59 -6.98 -5.71
C TYR A 96 -3.79 -7.77 -6.25
N GLY A 97 -3.95 -9.04 -5.88
CA GLY A 97 -4.97 -9.93 -6.44
C GLY A 97 -4.66 -10.41 -7.87
N TRP A 98 -3.44 -10.16 -8.37
CA TRP A 98 -2.94 -10.65 -9.66
C TRP A 98 -1.42 -10.76 -9.62
N ARG A 99 -0.84 -11.42 -10.63
CA ARG A 99 0.61 -11.68 -10.71
C ARG A 99 1.39 -10.44 -11.15
N ALA A 100 1.49 -9.43 -10.28
CA ALA A 100 2.17 -8.17 -10.54
C ALA A 100 3.70 -8.31 -10.55
N ILE A 101 4.26 -9.13 -9.65
CA ILE A 101 5.71 -9.32 -9.48
C ILE A 101 6.10 -10.76 -9.81
N GLY A 102 7.15 -10.90 -10.63
CA GLY A 102 7.71 -12.20 -11.02
C GLY A 102 9.09 -12.45 -10.40
N ARG A 103 9.81 -11.38 -10.07
CA ARG A 103 11.18 -11.47 -9.53
C ARG A 103 11.50 -10.28 -8.63
N ILE A 104 12.32 -10.51 -7.62
CA ILE A 104 12.95 -9.46 -6.82
C ILE A 104 14.43 -9.37 -7.22
N LYS A 105 14.89 -8.16 -7.53
CA LYS A 105 16.30 -7.83 -7.75
C LYS A 105 16.81 -7.00 -6.58
N ILE A 106 17.81 -7.52 -5.88
CA ILE A 106 18.39 -6.88 -4.71
C ILE A 106 19.58 -6.03 -5.15
N LEU A 107 19.55 -4.75 -4.78
CA LEU A 107 20.67 -3.82 -4.91
C LEU A 107 21.21 -3.51 -3.51
N GLN A 108 22.42 -3.98 -3.24
CA GLN A 108 23.09 -3.69 -1.97
C GLN A 108 23.58 -2.24 -2.00
N LYS A 109 22.97 -1.42 -1.17
CA LYS A 109 23.35 -0.02 -0.93
C LYS A 109 23.24 0.25 0.56
N PRO A 110 24.02 1.17 1.12
CA PRO A 110 23.83 1.58 2.51
C PRO A 110 22.40 2.10 2.68
N VAL A 111 21.55 1.32 3.36
CA VAL A 111 20.17 1.69 3.63
C VAL A 111 20.15 2.46 4.95
N GLN A 112 19.71 3.71 4.86
CA GLN A 112 19.29 4.44 6.05
C GLN A 112 18.06 3.71 6.60
N VAL A 113 18.22 3.03 7.73
CA VAL A 113 17.12 2.36 8.41
C VAL A 113 16.11 3.44 8.77
N LYS A 114 15.00 3.50 8.05
CA LYS A 114 13.93 4.44 8.37
C LYS A 114 13.33 3.99 9.68
N ARG A 115 13.51 4.81 10.72
CA ARG A 115 12.75 4.64 11.96
C ARG A 115 11.27 4.66 11.57
N PRO A 116 10.45 3.70 12.02
CA PRO A 116 9.02 3.72 11.74
C PRO A 116 8.50 5.10 12.11
N ALA A 117 7.82 5.77 11.17
CA ALA A 117 7.16 7.00 11.50
C ALA A 117 6.20 6.69 12.67
N PRO A 118 6.23 7.47 13.76
CA PRO A 118 5.27 7.25 14.84
C PRO A 118 3.87 7.27 14.21
N LYS A 119 3.07 6.24 14.51
CA LYS A 119 1.67 6.22 14.07
C LYS A 119 1.06 7.54 14.52
N LYS A 120 0.52 8.32 13.59
CA LYS A 120 -0.13 9.59 13.94
C LYS A 120 -1.15 9.28 15.03
N ALA A 121 -0.98 9.89 16.20
CA ALA A 121 -1.95 9.80 17.26
C ALA A 121 -3.25 10.36 16.70
N LEU A 122 -4.29 9.52 16.65
CA LEU A 122 -5.61 9.96 16.26
C LEU A 122 -6.08 11.02 17.27
N ARG A 123 -6.68 12.10 16.77
CA ARG A 123 -7.28 13.11 17.65
C ARG A 123 -8.35 12.47 18.55
N ALA A 124 -8.54 13.04 19.74
CA ALA A 124 -9.70 12.70 20.55
C ALA A 124 -10.99 13.15 19.81
N LEU A 125 -12.08 12.43 20.01
CA LEU A 125 -13.37 12.83 19.46
C LEU A 125 -13.84 14.10 20.17
N THR A 126 -14.52 14.96 19.43
CA THR A 126 -15.27 16.07 20.03
C THR A 126 -16.51 15.52 20.76
N GLN A 127 -17.03 16.23 21.76
CA GLN A 127 -18.25 15.82 22.47
C GLN A 127 -19.44 15.58 21.52
N THR A 128 -19.53 16.34 20.42
CA THR A 128 -20.57 16.16 19.41
C THR A 128 -20.42 14.84 18.65
N GLU A 129 -19.19 14.44 18.33
CA GLU A 129 -18.90 13.16 17.67
C GLU A 129 -19.14 11.97 18.61
N GLU A 130 -18.78 12.10 19.89
CA GLU A 130 -19.04 11.07 20.90
C GLU A 130 -20.55 10.84 21.09
N LYS A 131 -21.34 11.92 21.24
CA LYS A 131 -22.80 11.81 21.37
C LYS A 131 -23.45 11.16 20.16
N ARG A 132 -23.02 11.51 18.94
CA ARG A 132 -23.52 10.88 17.71
C ARG A 132 -23.18 9.39 17.65
N LEU A 133 -21.97 9.02 18.07
CA LEU A 133 -21.55 7.63 18.14
C LEU A 133 -22.38 6.84 19.16
N GLU A 134 -22.68 7.44 20.32
CA GLU A 134 -23.53 6.81 21.33
C GLU A 134 -24.96 6.60 20.86
N GLN A 135 -25.55 7.59 20.19
CA GLN A 135 -26.88 7.48 19.56
C GLN A 135 -26.94 6.34 18.55
N ASN A 136 -25.91 6.21 17.70
CA ASN A 136 -25.83 5.13 16.71
C ASN A 136 -25.70 3.72 17.34
N LEU A 137 -25.35 3.64 18.63
CA LEU A 137 -25.17 2.38 19.36
C LEU A 137 -26.30 2.07 20.35
N GLU A 138 -27.38 2.87 20.37
CA GLU A 138 -28.53 2.65 21.27
C GLU A 138 -29.27 1.34 21.00
N GLY A 139 -29.29 0.86 19.76
CA GLY A 139 -29.92 -0.41 19.38
C GLY A 139 -29.09 -1.67 19.64
N VAL A 140 -27.90 -1.55 20.23
CA VAL A 140 -27.02 -2.71 20.49
C VAL A 140 -27.20 -3.20 21.93
N GLU A 141 -27.98 -4.27 22.09
CA GLU A 141 -28.31 -4.86 23.40
C GLU A 141 -27.12 -5.56 24.07
N ASN A 142 -26.17 -6.08 23.27
CA ASN A 142 -25.01 -6.78 23.80
C ASN A 142 -23.90 -5.79 24.19
N ASP A 143 -23.64 -5.65 25.49
CA ASP A 143 -22.64 -4.71 26.03
C ASP A 143 -21.22 -4.93 25.47
N ARG A 144 -20.80 -6.17 25.30
CA ARG A 144 -19.46 -6.48 24.75
C ARG A 144 -19.36 -6.04 23.29
N LEU A 145 -20.41 -6.28 22.51
CA LEU A 145 -20.48 -5.82 21.12
C LEU A 145 -20.55 -4.29 21.06
N ARG A 146 -21.36 -3.67 21.92
CA ARG A 146 -21.51 -2.21 22.02
C ARG A 146 -20.18 -1.53 22.32
N GLN A 147 -19.41 -2.06 23.27
CA GLN A 147 -18.07 -1.55 23.58
C GLN A 147 -17.09 -1.73 22.43
N ALA A 148 -17.12 -2.89 21.75
CA ALA A 148 -16.28 -3.14 20.58
C ALA A 148 -16.58 -2.17 19.43
N LEU A 149 -17.87 -1.93 19.16
CA LEU A 149 -18.34 -0.99 18.15
C LEU A 149 -18.06 0.47 18.54
N LYS A 150 -18.19 0.84 19.82
CA LYS A 150 -17.80 2.17 20.31
C LYS A 150 -16.31 2.42 20.08
N LYS A 151 -15.46 1.44 20.40
CA LYS A 151 -14.00 1.54 20.18
C LYS A 151 -13.66 1.66 18.69
N LEU A 152 -14.31 0.86 17.83
CA LEU A 152 -14.10 0.91 16.39
C LEU A 152 -14.59 2.23 15.79
N GLY A 153 -15.82 2.62 16.11
CA GLY A 153 -16.44 3.85 15.61
C GLY A 153 -15.65 5.10 15.98
N ALA A 154 -15.12 5.15 17.22
CA ALA A 154 -14.22 6.22 17.65
C ALA A 154 -12.97 6.32 16.75
N GLN A 155 -12.31 5.20 16.46
CA GLN A 155 -11.12 5.20 15.60
C GLN A 155 -11.44 5.55 14.14
N VAL A 156 -12.59 5.13 13.61
CA VAL A 156 -13.01 5.44 12.24
C VAL A 156 -13.34 6.93 12.08
N ILE A 157 -14.08 7.52 13.02
CA ILE A 157 -14.42 8.94 13.02
C ILE A 157 -13.14 9.79 13.09
N ALA A 158 -12.25 9.46 14.04
CA ALA A 158 -10.99 10.19 14.19
C ALA A 158 -10.12 10.11 12.93
N ARG A 159 -10.06 8.94 12.26
CA ARG A 159 -9.27 8.75 11.02
C ARG A 159 -9.83 9.47 9.80
N ASN A 160 -11.16 9.53 9.64
CA ASN A 160 -11.78 10.13 8.45
C ASN A 160 -11.69 11.66 8.47
N THR A 161 -11.78 12.29 9.63
CA THR A 161 -11.66 13.75 9.77
C THR A 161 -10.22 14.22 9.51
N ASP A 162 -9.21 13.42 9.90
CA ASP A 162 -7.79 13.68 9.58
C ASP A 162 -7.45 13.58 8.08
N LYS A 163 -8.32 12.94 7.28
CA LYS A 163 -8.15 12.83 5.81
C LYS A 163 -8.85 13.96 5.04
N ALA A 164 -9.79 14.64 5.69
CA ALA A 164 -10.55 15.76 5.12
C ALA A 164 -9.96 17.14 5.47
N ALA A 165 -8.97 17.18 6.37
CA ALA A 165 -8.16 18.35 6.73
C ALA A 165 -6.83 18.34 5.96
#